data_AF-F9GAG4-F1
#
_entry.id   AF-F9GAG4-F1
#
_cell.length_a   1.000
_cell.length_b   1.000
_cell.length_c   1.000
_cell.angle_alpha   90.00
_cell.angle_beta   90.00
_cell.angle_gamma   90.00
#
_symmetry.space_group_name_H-M   'P 1'
#
loop_
_entity.id
_entity.type
_entity.pdbx_description
1 polymer ?
#
loop_
_entity_poly.entity_id
_entity_poly.type
_entity_poly.pdbx_seq_one_letter_code
_entity_poly.pdbx_strand_id
1 'polypeptide(L)'
;QRDAAQIKLLTKPEVIEFFNQRLNPASTQRARLSIHLQAQVKAGGVDKRQEEAQKKADEEPSPGDAVKTADEITDVSLYRVGLTASSGARPVEDIHEYEDMNVALEGVSG
;
A
#
# COMPACT_ATOMS: atom_id res chain seq x y z
N GLN A 1 0.91 -22.34 -5.50
CA GLN A 1 1.57 -22.91 -4.30
C GLN A 1 3.05 -22.52 -4.15
N ARG A 2 3.72 -21.94 -5.18
CA ARG A 2 5.14 -21.54 -5.11
C ARG A 2 5.46 -20.59 -3.93
N ASP A 3 4.62 -19.60 -3.67
CA ASP A 3 4.84 -18.62 -2.58
C ASP A 3 4.79 -19.26 -1.18
N ALA A 4 3.86 -20.20 -0.96
CA ALA A 4 3.74 -20.90 0.31
C ALA A 4 4.96 -21.77 0.64
N ALA A 5 5.66 -22.28 -0.39
CA ALA A 5 6.92 -22.99 -0.19
C ALA A 5 8.06 -22.02 0.21
N GLN A 6 8.10 -20.83 -0.39
CA GLN A 6 9.10 -19.80 -0.10
C GLN A 6 8.96 -19.20 1.31
N ILE A 7 7.72 -18.97 1.77
CA ILE A 7 7.46 -18.43 3.12
C ILE A 7 8.02 -19.37 4.21
N LYS A 8 8.01 -20.69 3.98
CA LYS A 8 8.54 -21.68 4.94
C LYS A 8 10.06 -21.63 5.12
N LEU A 9 10.78 -21.08 4.14
CA LEU A 9 12.23 -20.95 4.18
C LEU A 9 12.68 -19.66 4.88
N LEU A 10 11.75 -18.73 5.10
CA LEU A 10 12.03 -17.41 5.67
C LEU A 10 12.49 -17.53 7.12
N THR A 11 13.63 -16.92 7.42
CA THR A 11 14.25 -16.94 8.74
C THR A 11 13.97 -15.64 9.51
N LYS A 12 14.03 -15.73 10.85
CA LYS A 12 13.90 -14.55 11.72
C LYS A 12 14.87 -13.40 11.38
N PRO A 13 16.18 -13.62 11.15
CA PRO A 13 17.09 -12.53 10.79
C PRO A 13 16.70 -11.86 9.47
N GLU A 14 16.26 -12.61 8.45
CA GLU A 14 15.82 -12.04 7.17
C GLU A 14 14.59 -11.13 7.34
N VAL A 15 13.64 -11.52 8.20
CA VAL A 15 12.47 -10.68 8.51
C VAL A 15 12.89 -9.40 9.24
N ILE A 16 13.81 -9.50 10.19
CA ILE A 16 14.33 -8.35 10.94
C ILE A 16 15.08 -7.40 10.00
N GLU A 17 15.92 -7.92 9.11
CA GLU A 17 16.63 -7.14 8.10
C GLU A 17 15.65 -6.43 7.18
N PHE A 18 14.65 -7.13 6.67
CA PHE A 18 13.60 -6.55 5.83
C PHE A 18 12.86 -5.41 6.56
N PHE A 19 12.48 -5.61 7.82
CA PHE A 19 11.83 -4.57 8.63
C PHE A 19 12.74 -3.35 8.79
N ASN A 20 13.99 -3.57 9.19
CA ASN A 20 14.96 -2.49 9.41
C ASN A 20 15.25 -1.70 8.13
N GLN A 21 15.24 -2.37 6.98
CA GLN A 21 15.47 -1.73 5.70
C GLN A 21 14.22 -0.99 5.19
N ARG A 22 13.02 -1.58 5.27
CA ARG A 22 11.85 -1.09 4.51
C ARG A 22 10.77 -0.40 5.35
N LEU A 23 10.66 -0.74 6.63
CA LEU A 23 9.54 -0.31 7.49
C LEU A 23 9.98 0.55 8.67
N ASN A 24 11.20 0.35 9.17
CA ASN A 24 11.73 1.10 10.31
C ASN A 24 11.70 2.62 10.03
N PRO A 25 11.08 3.43 10.90
CA PRO A 25 10.99 4.88 10.72
C PRO A 25 12.33 5.58 10.51
N ALA A 26 13.42 5.05 11.07
CA ALA A 26 14.77 5.58 10.93
C ALA A 26 15.47 5.16 9.63
N SER A 27 14.87 4.29 8.81
CA SER A 27 15.46 3.85 7.55
C SER A 27 15.35 4.91 6.46
N THR A 28 16.44 5.13 5.73
CA THR A 28 16.48 5.99 4.55
C THR A 28 15.87 5.34 3.29
N GLN A 29 15.65 4.02 3.31
CA GLN A 29 15.01 3.29 2.21
C GLN A 29 13.49 3.14 2.39
N ARG A 30 12.96 3.64 3.51
CA ARG A 30 11.52 3.61 3.78
C ARG A 30 10.80 4.60 2.87
N ALA A 31 10.00 4.09 1.95
CA ALA A 31 9.05 4.89 1.17
C ALA A 31 7.66 4.85 1.82
N ARG A 32 7.15 6.00 2.29
CA ARG A 32 5.84 6.11 2.95
C ARG A 32 4.97 7.15 2.25
N LEU A 33 3.71 6.80 1.99
CA LEU A 33 2.64 7.72 1.58
C LEU A 33 1.49 7.63 2.59
N SER A 34 0.99 8.77 3.06
CA SER A 34 -0.15 8.85 3.98
C SER A 34 -1.31 9.57 3.30
N ILE A 35 -2.53 9.06 3.47
CA ILE A 35 -3.76 9.69 2.95
C ILE A 35 -4.66 10.00 4.14
N HIS A 36 -4.93 11.29 4.35
CA HIS A 36 -5.80 11.76 5.43
C HIS A 36 -7.16 12.16 4.84
N LEU A 37 -8.19 11.35 5.07
CA LEU A 37 -9.56 11.68 4.65
C LEU A 37 -10.28 12.42 5.77
N GLN A 38 -10.75 13.64 5.49
CA GLN A 38 -11.53 14.41 6.45
C GLN A 38 -13.02 14.03 6.37
N ALA A 39 -13.62 13.72 7.53
CA ALA A 39 -15.04 13.37 7.60
C ALA A 39 -15.94 14.59 7.32
N GLN A 40 -17.01 14.38 6.56
CA GLN A 40 -17.98 15.42 6.20
C GLN A 40 -19.15 15.47 7.18
N VAL A 41 -18.91 15.77 8.46
CA VAL A 41 -20.02 16.10 9.39
C VAL A 41 -20.16 17.61 9.47
N LYS A 42 -20.76 18.18 8.42
CA LYS A 42 -21.39 19.51 8.47
C LYS A 42 -22.90 19.36 8.35
N ALA A 43 -23.49 18.56 9.23
CA ALA A 43 -24.91 18.61 9.53
C ALA A 43 -25.07 18.91 11.02
N GLY A 44 -25.10 20.21 11.35
CA GLY A 44 -25.77 20.75 12.54
C GLY A 44 -25.52 20.12 13.92
N GLY A 45 -24.33 19.57 14.20
CA GLY A 45 -24.08 18.97 15.52
C GLY A 45 -22.73 18.27 15.65
N VAL A 46 -21.61 18.96 15.38
CA VAL A 46 -20.32 18.50 15.89
C VAL A 46 -20.19 18.99 17.32
N ASP A 47 -20.46 18.10 18.26
CA ASP A 47 -20.14 18.28 19.67
C ASP A 47 -18.65 18.64 19.76
N LYS A 48 -18.29 19.65 20.57
CA LYS A 48 -16.92 20.18 20.74
C LYS A 48 -15.88 19.07 21.01
N ARG A 49 -16.36 17.93 21.49
CA ARG A 49 -15.65 16.66 21.65
C ARG A 49 -14.93 16.15 20.38
N GLN A 50 -15.45 16.34 19.17
CA GLN A 50 -14.79 15.86 17.94
C GLN A 50 -13.65 16.77 17.49
N GLU A 51 -13.79 18.09 17.62
CA GLU A 51 -12.71 19.04 17.32
C GLU A 51 -11.58 18.92 18.34
N GLU A 52 -11.92 18.73 19.62
CA GLU A 52 -10.95 18.42 20.67
C GLU A 52 -10.29 17.05 20.47
N ALA A 53 -11.02 16.02 20.01
CA ALA A 53 -10.43 14.72 19.70
C ALA A 53 -9.47 14.78 18.51
N GLN A 54 -9.76 15.61 17.49
CA GLN A 54 -8.86 15.84 16.37
C GLN A 54 -7.57 16.56 16.84
N LYS A 55 -7.71 17.61 17.66
CA LYS A 55 -6.57 18.31 18.25
C LYS A 55 -5.77 17.43 19.21
N LYS A 56 -6.43 16.54 19.97
CA LYS A 56 -5.80 15.56 20.86
C LYS A 56 -5.08 14.44 20.11
N ALA A 57 -5.60 14.03 18.94
CA ALA A 57 -4.93 13.07 18.06
C ALA A 57 -3.65 13.66 17.44
N ASP A 58 -3.60 14.97 17.22
CA ASP A 58 -2.37 15.71 16.85
C ASP A 58 -1.42 15.94 18.05
N GLU A 59 -1.87 15.72 19.29
CA GLU A 59 -1.14 16.04 20.54
C GLU A 59 -0.61 14.80 21.28
N GLU A 60 -0.98 13.57 20.91
CA GLU A 60 -0.34 12.35 21.45
C GLU A 60 1.07 12.15 20.88
N PRO A 61 2.09 11.83 21.70
CA PRO A 61 3.43 11.51 21.21
C PRO A 61 3.44 10.10 20.60
N SER A 62 2.93 10.00 19.37
CA SER A 62 2.99 8.84 18.49
C SER A 62 4.11 9.06 17.47
N PRO A 63 4.95 8.06 17.16
CA PRO A 63 6.39 8.18 16.92
C PRO A 63 6.74 9.47 16.18
N GLY A 64 7.26 10.40 16.98
CA GLY A 64 7.52 11.77 16.58
C GLY A 64 8.41 11.87 15.35
N ASP A 65 8.32 13.04 14.73
CA ASP A 65 9.14 13.55 13.64
C ASP A 65 8.71 13.18 12.21
N ALA A 66 8.08 12.02 12.00
CA ALA A 66 7.73 11.60 10.65
C ALA A 66 6.63 12.44 9.99
N VAL A 67 5.71 13.03 10.74
CA VAL A 67 4.65 13.91 10.19
C VAL A 67 5.19 15.33 9.95
N LYS A 68 6.12 15.79 10.79
CA LYS A 68 6.70 17.14 10.70
C LYS A 68 7.64 17.31 9.51
N THR A 69 8.20 16.22 9.02
CA THR A 69 9.09 16.16 7.86
C THR A 69 8.38 15.74 6.56
N ALA A 70 7.06 15.55 6.58
CA ALA A 70 6.33 15.10 5.41
C ALA A 70 6.09 16.24 4.40
N ASP A 71 6.35 15.95 3.12
CA ASP A 71 5.99 16.85 2.02
C ASP A 71 4.51 16.71 1.69
N GLU A 72 3.74 17.80 1.85
CA GLU A 72 2.32 17.83 1.51
C GLU A 72 2.12 17.85 -0.01
N ILE A 73 1.30 16.92 -0.51
CA ILE A 73 0.97 16.81 -1.93
C ILE A 73 -0.26 17.68 -2.21
N THR A 74 -0.05 18.80 -2.92
CA THR A 74 -1.11 19.72 -3.33
C THR A 74 -1.66 19.41 -4.72
N ASP A 75 -0.79 19.04 -5.67
CA ASP A 75 -1.16 18.64 -7.03
C ASP A 75 -0.70 17.20 -7.31
N VAL A 76 -1.67 16.30 -7.45
CA VAL A 76 -1.43 14.87 -7.70
C VAL A 76 -0.82 14.64 -9.08
N SER A 77 -1.17 15.42 -10.10
CA SER A 77 -0.66 15.23 -11.46
C SER A 77 0.81 15.59 -11.54
N LEU A 78 1.19 16.75 -10.98
CA LEU A 78 2.59 17.18 -10.92
C LEU A 78 3.43 16.23 -10.06
N TYR A 79 2.90 15.81 -8.90
CA TYR A 79 3.59 14.86 -8.04
C TYR A 79 3.87 13.53 -8.74
N ARG A 80 2.89 13.01 -9.50
CA ARG A 80 3.05 11.75 -10.26
C ARG A 80 4.09 11.85 -11.38
N VAL A 81 4.21 12.99 -12.05
CA VAL A 81 5.21 13.20 -13.12
C VAL A 81 6.64 13.15 -12.57
N GLY A 82 6.84 13.56 -11.32
CA GLY A 82 8.14 13.51 -10.65
C GLY A 82 8.58 12.12 -10.16
N LEU A 83 7.70 11.10 -10.23
CA LEU A 83 7.97 9.76 -9.73
C LEU A 83 8.38 8.79 -10.84
N THR A 84 9.43 8.01 -10.58
CA THR A 84 9.81 6.89 -11.45
C THR A 84 8.81 5.75 -11.31
N ALA A 85 8.20 5.35 -12.43
CA ALA A 85 7.32 4.18 -12.46
C ALA A 85 8.11 2.87 -12.26
N SER A 86 7.57 1.95 -11.45
CA SER A 86 8.12 0.61 -11.31
C SER A 86 7.84 -0.24 -12.56
N SER A 87 8.73 -1.19 -12.86
CA SER A 87 8.43 -2.24 -13.85
C SER A 87 7.15 -2.98 -13.48
N GLY A 88 6.32 -3.28 -14.48
CA GLY A 88 5.13 -4.12 -14.30
C GLY A 88 5.48 -5.56 -13.95
N ALA A 89 4.48 -6.29 -13.45
CA ALA A 89 4.57 -7.74 -13.27
C ALA A 89 4.82 -8.41 -14.62
N ARG A 90 5.69 -9.43 -14.63
CA ARG A 90 5.98 -10.22 -15.81
C ARG A 90 5.11 -11.49 -15.80
N PRO A 91 4.48 -11.87 -16.92
CA PRO A 91 3.78 -13.14 -17.02
C PRO A 91 4.71 -14.30 -16.63
N VAL A 92 4.19 -15.24 -15.86
CA VAL A 92 4.94 -16.42 -15.41
C VAL A 92 5.00 -17.48 -16.50
N GLU A 93 3.91 -17.62 -17.26
CA GLU A 93 3.78 -18.54 -18.38
C GLU A 93 3.31 -17.74 -19.61
N ASP A 94 3.49 -18.30 -20.80
CA ASP A 94 3.01 -17.72 -22.05
C ASP A 94 1.48 -17.80 -22.14
N ILE A 95 0.85 -16.78 -22.73
CA ILE A 95 -0.59 -16.75 -22.95
C ILE A 95 -1.06 -17.87 -23.89
N HIS A 96 -0.18 -18.35 -24.78
CA HIS A 96 -0.51 -19.42 -25.75
C HIS A 96 -0.80 -20.78 -25.09
N GLU A 97 -0.32 -21.01 -23.87
CA GLU A 97 -0.58 -22.27 -23.14
C GLU A 97 -2.07 -22.47 -22.77
N TYR A 98 -2.87 -21.40 -22.82
CA TYR A 98 -4.29 -21.42 -22.46
C TYR A 98 -5.24 -21.44 -23.66
N GLU A 99 -4.73 -21.41 -24.89
CA GLU A 99 -5.55 -21.41 -26.12
C GLU A 99 -6.27 -22.74 -26.36
N ASP A 100 -5.72 -23.86 -25.84
CA ASP A 100 -6.27 -25.21 -26.01
C ASP A 100 -7.53 -25.48 -25.15
N MET A 101 -7.90 -24.58 -24.24
CA MET A 101 -9.08 -24.76 -23.37
C MET A 101 -10.41 -24.39 -24.03
N ASN A 102 -10.40 -23.84 -25.26
CA ASN A 102 -11.61 -23.37 -25.96
C ASN A 102 -12.25 -24.43 -26.90
N VAL A 103 -11.70 -25.65 -26.99
CA VAL A 103 -12.04 -26.62 -28.07
C VAL A 103 -13.02 -27.73 -27.63
N ALA A 104 -13.77 -27.57 -26.53
CA ALA A 104 -14.65 -28.63 -26.01
C ALA A 104 -16.14 -28.26 -25.87
N LEU A 105 -16.69 -27.40 -26.74
CA LEU A 105 -18.15 -27.14 -26.78
C LEU A 105 -18.83 -27.51 -28.11
N GLU A 106 -18.13 -28.12 -29.06
CA GLU A 106 -18.76 -28.73 -30.24
C GLU A 106 -18.78 -30.25 -30.10
N GLY A 107 -19.86 -30.81 -29.55
CA GLY A 107 -19.95 -32.28 -29.46
C GLY A 107 -21.14 -32.89 -28.73
N VAL A 108 -22.10 -32.12 -28.21
CA VAL A 108 -23.34 -32.70 -27.66
C VAL A 108 -24.53 -32.30 -28.52
N SER A 109 -24.64 -32.96 -29.66
CA SER A 109 -25.90 -33.16 -30.37
C SER A 109 -26.29 -34.63 -30.20
N GLY A 110 -27.27 -34.88 -29.35
CA GLY A 110 -27.97 -36.15 -29.19
C GLY A 110 -29.46 -35.88 -29.07
#